data_AF-A0A096B167-F1
#
_entry.id   AF-A0A096B167-F1
#
_cell.length_a   1.000
_cell.length_b   1.000
_cell.length_c   1.000
_cell.angle_alpha   90.00
_cell.angle_beta   90.00
_cell.angle_gamma   90.00
#
_symmetry.space_group_name_H-M   'P 1'
#
loop_
_entity.id
_entity.type
_entity.pdbx_description
1 polymer ?
#
loop_
_entity_poly.entity_id
_entity_poly.type
_entity_poly.pdbx_seq_one_letter_code
_entity_poly.pdbx_strand_id
1 'polypeptide(L)'
;TPAVAGGQISMLVEYRNDMGGGLEEGFTLSEFGVMAKVGDDAPTLLYYAALGDRAQPVPPIAEGLDVHRFPVAIGVTGEVEVSLEYPAGVWVTHEELEEAMAGIDLSGYVKSSEKGAPNGVATLGQDGKLVQDVDGGNWDTDPVETHNGAALAHTNLRVDGNSVAAADGSTTLEEHMVNPMAHQNLVIDGNAGK
;
A
#
# COMPACT_ATOMS: atom_id res chain seq x y z
N THR A 1 -16.94 3.00 20.58
CA THR A 1 -17.75 3.89 21.45
C THR A 1 -18.69 4.69 20.56
N PRO A 2 -19.98 4.82 20.88
CA PRO A 2 -20.91 5.65 20.12
C PRO A 2 -20.44 7.11 20.10
N ALA A 3 -20.55 7.76 18.95
CA ALA A 3 -20.25 9.18 18.74
C ALA A 3 -21.56 9.95 18.54
N VAL A 4 -21.68 11.12 19.15
CA VAL A 4 -22.89 11.96 19.05
C VAL A 4 -22.52 13.27 18.38
N ALA A 5 -23.21 13.60 17.28
CA ALA A 5 -23.04 14.86 16.56
C ALA A 5 -24.31 15.21 15.78
N GLY A 6 -24.69 16.49 15.77
CA GLY A 6 -25.77 16.98 14.89
C GLY A 6 -27.13 16.29 15.06
N GLY A 7 -27.48 15.84 16.27
CA GLY A 7 -28.71 15.09 16.52
C GLY A 7 -28.65 13.62 16.08
N GLN A 8 -27.47 13.08 15.75
CA GLN A 8 -27.29 11.68 15.37
C GLN A 8 -26.36 10.97 16.35
N ILE A 9 -26.66 9.70 16.61
CA ILE A 9 -25.78 8.75 17.29
C ILE A 9 -25.21 7.81 16.23
N SER A 10 -23.88 7.81 16.07
CA SER A 10 -23.16 6.93 15.14
C SER A 10 -22.33 5.92 15.90
N MET A 11 -22.34 4.66 15.50
CA MET A 11 -21.53 3.61 16.11
C MET A 11 -21.16 2.52 15.11
N LEU A 12 -20.09 1.79 15.41
CA LEU A 12 -19.79 0.53 14.75
C LEU A 12 -20.27 -0.59 15.67
N VAL A 13 -21.24 -1.38 15.20
CA VAL A 13 -21.68 -2.60 15.87
C VAL A 13 -20.78 -3.73 15.39
N GLU A 14 -20.12 -4.40 16.34
CA GLU A 14 -19.25 -5.53 16.06
C GLU A 14 -19.83 -6.80 16.66
N TYR A 15 -19.97 -7.84 15.86
CA TYR A 15 -20.04 -9.20 16.37
C TYR A 15 -18.63 -9.78 16.31
N ARG A 16 -18.14 -10.33 17.42
CA ARG A 16 -16.83 -10.97 17.49
C ARG A 16 -16.97 -12.32 18.17
N ASN A 17 -16.44 -13.36 17.55
CA ASN A 17 -16.53 -14.71 18.08
C ASN A 17 -15.57 -14.99 19.26
N ASP A 18 -14.74 -14.03 19.67
CA ASP A 18 -13.83 -14.14 20.82
C ASP A 18 -14.41 -13.56 22.13
N MET A 19 -15.58 -12.90 22.05
CA MET A 19 -16.22 -12.29 23.22
C MET A 19 -16.82 -13.34 24.16
N GLY A 20 -16.91 -13.00 25.46
CA GLY A 20 -17.65 -13.80 26.45
C GLY A 20 -17.06 -15.18 26.76
N GLY A 21 -15.78 -15.42 26.43
CA GLY A 21 -15.14 -16.73 26.56
C GLY A 21 -14.96 -17.44 25.21
N GLY A 22 -15.47 -16.86 24.12
CA GLY A 22 -15.36 -17.40 22.78
C GLY A 22 -16.59 -18.21 22.37
N LEU A 23 -16.97 -18.12 21.11
CA LEU A 23 -18.10 -18.84 20.53
C LEU A 23 -17.73 -20.32 20.36
N GLU A 24 -18.46 -21.22 21.01
CA GLU A 24 -18.20 -22.67 20.96
C GLU A 24 -18.72 -23.33 19.69
N GLU A 25 -19.89 -22.92 19.21
CA GLU A 25 -20.53 -23.44 18.00
C GLU A 25 -20.88 -22.30 17.05
N GLY A 26 -20.56 -22.47 15.76
CA GLY A 26 -20.89 -21.47 14.75
C GLY A 26 -22.39 -21.35 14.51
N PHE A 27 -22.83 -20.19 14.04
CA PHE A 27 -24.22 -19.94 13.68
C PHE A 27 -24.32 -18.96 12.52
N THR A 28 -25.51 -18.81 11.95
CA THR A 28 -25.77 -17.82 10.90
C THR A 28 -26.36 -16.56 11.52
N LEU A 29 -25.62 -15.46 11.48
CA LEU A 29 -26.10 -14.15 11.91
C LEU A 29 -27.07 -13.58 10.87
N SER A 30 -28.35 -13.54 11.21
CA SER A 30 -29.42 -13.04 10.33
C SER A 30 -29.97 -11.67 10.74
N GLU A 31 -29.86 -11.29 12.01
CA GLU A 31 -30.41 -10.05 12.54
C GLU A 31 -29.69 -9.62 13.83
N PHE A 32 -29.79 -8.33 14.14
CA PHE A 32 -29.34 -7.78 15.41
C PHE A 32 -30.13 -6.54 15.82
N GLY A 33 -30.20 -6.29 17.12
CA GLY A 33 -30.84 -5.11 17.71
C GLY A 33 -29.86 -4.30 18.54
N VAL A 34 -30.02 -2.97 18.51
CA VAL A 34 -29.34 -2.05 19.43
C VAL A 34 -30.34 -1.61 20.49
N MET A 35 -30.04 -1.97 21.73
CA MET A 35 -30.85 -1.64 22.90
C MET A 35 -30.23 -0.47 23.65
N ALA A 36 -31.06 0.41 24.21
CA ALA A 36 -30.62 1.43 25.16
C ALA A 36 -31.36 1.30 26.48
N LYS A 37 -30.67 1.61 27.57
CA LYS A 37 -31.21 1.60 28.93
C LYS A 37 -30.81 2.89 29.63
N VAL A 38 -31.73 3.44 30.42
CA VAL A 38 -31.48 4.59 31.30
C VAL A 38 -31.60 4.11 32.74
N GLY A 39 -30.57 4.31 33.56
CA GLY A 39 -30.58 3.87 34.96
C GLY A 39 -30.88 2.38 35.10
N ASP A 40 -31.87 2.05 35.93
CA ASP A 40 -32.32 0.67 36.19
C ASP A 40 -33.50 0.22 35.33
N ASP A 41 -34.00 1.06 34.42
CA ASP A 41 -35.17 0.75 33.60
C ASP A 41 -34.98 -0.46 32.68
N ALA A 42 -36.08 -0.99 32.17
CA ALA A 42 -36.03 -2.02 31.13
C ALA A 42 -35.38 -1.43 29.87
N PRO A 43 -34.48 -2.17 29.19
CA PRO A 43 -33.90 -1.70 27.94
C PRO A 43 -34.97 -1.57 26.84
N THR A 44 -34.86 -0.50 26.06
CA THR A 44 -35.71 -0.21 24.90
C THR A 44 -34.93 -0.45 23.61
N LEU A 45 -35.57 -1.08 22.63
CA LEU A 45 -35.00 -1.26 21.30
C LEU A 45 -34.97 0.08 20.55
N LEU A 46 -33.76 0.54 20.19
CA LEU A 46 -33.57 1.77 19.42
C LEU A 46 -33.41 1.50 17.92
N TYR A 47 -32.83 0.36 17.56
CA TYR A 47 -32.56 0.01 16.17
C TYR A 47 -32.64 -1.49 15.97
N TYR A 48 -33.17 -1.90 14.83
CA TYR A 48 -33.26 -3.29 14.40
C TYR A 48 -32.74 -3.40 12.97
N ALA A 49 -31.87 -4.38 12.72
CA ALA A 49 -31.40 -4.72 11.40
C ALA A 49 -31.62 -6.21 11.13
N ALA A 50 -32.11 -6.49 9.92
CA ALA A 50 -32.15 -7.83 9.35
C ALA A 50 -31.26 -7.87 8.11
N LEU A 51 -30.41 -8.90 8.03
CA LEU A 51 -29.52 -9.18 6.90
C LEU A 51 -30.26 -9.89 5.75
N GLY A 52 -31.50 -10.32 5.99
CA GLY A 52 -32.35 -10.98 5.00
C GLY A 52 -31.66 -12.20 4.39
N ASP A 53 -31.72 -12.32 3.06
CA ASP A 53 -31.12 -13.42 2.30
C ASP A 53 -29.57 -13.44 2.33
N ARG A 54 -28.95 -12.39 2.89
CA ARG A 54 -27.49 -12.26 3.03
C ARG A 54 -27.04 -12.44 4.49
N ALA A 55 -27.71 -13.34 5.22
CA ALA A 55 -27.28 -13.75 6.55
C ALA A 55 -25.84 -14.29 6.50
N GLN A 56 -25.02 -13.93 7.50
CA GLN A 56 -23.58 -14.18 7.47
C GLN A 56 -23.20 -15.30 8.43
N PRO A 57 -22.48 -16.35 7.99
CA PRO A 57 -22.01 -17.39 8.89
C PRO A 57 -20.95 -16.83 9.83
N VAL A 58 -21.02 -17.19 11.10
CA VAL A 58 -20.02 -16.86 12.12
C VAL A 58 -19.45 -18.17 12.64
N PRO A 59 -18.17 -18.47 12.40
CA PRO A 59 -17.54 -19.71 12.84
C PRO A 59 -17.22 -19.69 14.35
N PRO A 60 -17.10 -20.86 14.99
CA PRO A 60 -16.64 -20.94 16.37
C PRO A 60 -15.19 -20.43 16.50
N ILE A 61 -14.81 -19.95 17.68
CA ILE A 61 -13.46 -19.39 17.93
C ILE A 61 -12.34 -20.40 17.69
N ALA A 62 -12.64 -21.71 17.82
CA ALA A 62 -11.71 -22.79 17.55
C ALA A 62 -11.24 -22.83 16.08
N GLU A 63 -12.03 -22.27 15.16
CA GLU A 63 -11.70 -22.16 13.73
C GLU A 63 -10.95 -20.86 13.38
N GLY A 64 -10.84 -19.93 14.34
CA GLY A 64 -10.10 -18.67 14.19
C GLY A 64 -10.91 -17.46 14.65
N LEU A 65 -10.22 -16.31 14.74
CA LEU A 65 -10.85 -15.04 15.05
C LEU A 65 -11.71 -14.57 13.87
N ASP A 66 -12.98 -14.31 14.14
CA ASP A 66 -13.93 -13.77 13.19
C ASP A 66 -14.63 -12.51 13.75
N VAL A 67 -14.76 -11.48 12.90
CA VAL A 67 -15.27 -10.16 13.27
C VAL A 67 -16.15 -9.58 12.17
N HIS A 68 -17.43 -9.39 12.46
CA HIS A 68 -18.39 -8.74 11.57
C HIS A 68 -18.66 -7.30 12.05
N ARG A 69 -18.71 -6.35 11.11
CA ARG A 69 -18.78 -4.91 11.40
C ARG A 69 -19.94 -4.25 10.66
N PHE A 70 -20.84 -3.64 11.40
CA PHE A 70 -22.02 -2.97 10.87
C PHE A 70 -22.02 -1.49 11.29
N PRO A 71 -21.80 -0.54 10.36
CA PRO A 71 -21.94 0.87 10.66
C PRO A 71 -23.41 1.20 10.89
N VAL A 72 -23.72 1.81 12.04
CA VAL A 72 -25.08 2.17 12.45
C VAL A 72 -25.14 3.66 12.75
N ALA A 73 -26.14 4.33 12.21
CA ALA A 73 -26.48 5.72 12.48
C ALA A 73 -27.94 5.81 12.90
N ILE A 74 -28.20 6.42 14.05
CA ILE A 74 -29.54 6.63 14.60
C ILE A 74 -29.76 8.14 14.70
N GLY A 75 -30.64 8.68 13.85
CA GLY A 75 -31.08 10.06 13.92
C GLY A 75 -32.05 10.28 15.09
N VAL A 76 -31.86 11.37 15.81
CA VAL A 76 -32.71 11.79 16.93
C VAL A 76 -33.27 13.16 16.58
N THR A 77 -34.59 13.22 16.38
CA THR A 77 -35.33 14.45 16.12
C THR A 77 -36.43 14.64 17.17
N GLY A 78 -36.75 15.90 17.48
CA GLY A 78 -37.92 16.26 18.28
C GLY A 78 -39.22 16.36 17.46
N GLU A 79 -39.13 16.15 16.14
CA GLU A 79 -40.26 16.22 15.23
C GLU A 79 -41.06 14.91 15.22
N VAL A 80 -42.37 15.01 14.99
CA VAL A 80 -43.28 13.86 14.93
C VAL A 80 -43.17 13.12 13.58
N GLU A 81 -42.66 13.79 12.55
CA GLU A 81 -42.45 13.24 11.23
C GLU A 81 -40.96 12.93 11.03
N VAL A 82 -40.65 11.66 10.77
CA VAL A 82 -39.26 11.19 10.55
C VAL A 82 -39.10 10.89 9.07
N SER A 83 -38.41 11.77 8.34
CA SER A 83 -37.95 11.47 6.98
C SER A 83 -36.62 10.71 7.05
N LEU A 84 -36.70 9.39 6.88
CA LEU A 84 -35.52 8.55 6.71
C LEU A 84 -34.98 8.74 5.29
N GLU A 85 -34.10 9.72 5.11
CA GLU A 85 -33.25 9.73 3.93
C GLU A 85 -32.24 8.59 4.10
N TYR A 86 -32.37 7.54 3.29
CA TYR A 86 -31.34 6.54 3.11
C TYR A 86 -30.33 7.13 2.10
N PRO A 87 -29.18 7.69 2.52
CA PRO A 87 -28.08 7.88 1.58
C PRO A 87 -27.57 6.48 1.26
N ALA A 88 -28.19 5.82 0.29
CA ALA A 88 -27.67 4.61 -0.32
C ALA A 88 -26.31 4.97 -0.93
N GLY A 89 -25.26 4.83 -0.13
CA GLY A 89 -23.88 5.03 -0.54
C GLY A 89 -23.46 3.90 -1.49
N VAL A 90 -23.86 4.06 -2.74
CA VAL A 90 -23.33 3.48 -3.98
C VAL A 90 -23.10 1.97 -3.93
N TRP A 91 -24.20 1.23 -3.93
CA TRP A 91 -24.18 -0.15 -4.40
C TRP A 91 -24.40 -0.08 -5.91
N VAL A 92 -23.39 -0.45 -6.69
CA VAL A 92 -23.57 -0.75 -8.12
C VAL A 92 -23.93 -2.22 -8.25
N THR A 93 -24.84 -2.55 -9.16
CA THR A 93 -25.04 -3.94 -9.56
C THR A 93 -23.82 -4.45 -10.33
N HIS A 94 -23.73 -5.77 -10.54
CA HIS A 94 -22.65 -6.35 -11.34
C HIS A 94 -22.63 -5.75 -12.74
N GLU A 95 -23.81 -5.53 -13.32
CA GLU A 95 -24.02 -4.97 -14.65
C GLU A 95 -23.59 -3.50 -14.70
N GLU A 96 -23.95 -2.70 -13.68
CA GLU A 96 -23.55 -1.29 -13.60
C GLU A 96 -22.03 -1.13 -13.41
N LEU A 97 -21.38 -2.05 -12.67
CA LEU A 97 -19.93 -2.09 -12.57
C LEU A 97 -19.27 -2.51 -13.88
N GLU A 98 -19.82 -3.48 -14.59
CA GLU A 98 -19.32 -3.94 -15.89
C GLU A 98 -19.40 -2.82 -16.94
N GLU A 99 -20.51 -2.10 -17.00
CA GLU A 99 -20.68 -0.93 -17.88
C GLU A 99 -19.71 0.19 -17.52
N ALA A 100 -19.55 0.51 -16.23
CA ALA A 100 -18.60 1.50 -15.78
C ALA A 100 -17.14 1.11 -16.12
N MET A 101 -16.79 -0.17 -15.95
CA MET A 101 -15.46 -0.69 -16.30
C MET A 101 -15.20 -0.71 -17.81
N ALA A 102 -16.23 -0.97 -18.62
CA ALA A 102 -16.12 -0.93 -20.08
C ALA A 102 -15.85 0.50 -20.61
N GLY A 103 -16.26 1.53 -19.85
CA GLY A 103 -15.97 2.94 -20.16
C GLY A 103 -14.59 3.44 -19.72
N ILE A 104 -13.82 2.63 -18.96
CA ILE A 104 -12.46 3.01 -18.54
C ILE A 104 -11.50 2.71 -19.69
N ASP A 105 -10.78 3.73 -20.16
CA ASP A 105 -9.70 3.54 -21.11
C ASP A 105 -8.50 2.85 -20.43
N LEU A 106 -8.40 1.54 -20.65
CA LEU A 106 -7.32 0.69 -20.14
C LEU A 106 -6.16 0.53 -21.15
N SER A 107 -6.16 1.27 -22.27
CA SER A 107 -5.16 1.13 -23.34
C SER A 107 -3.72 1.39 -22.88
N GLY A 108 -3.52 2.15 -21.80
CA GLY A 108 -2.22 2.40 -21.17
C GLY A 108 -1.79 1.36 -20.13
N TYR A 109 -2.63 0.39 -19.78
CA TYR A 109 -2.35 -0.61 -18.75
C TYR A 109 -2.05 -1.98 -19.35
N VAL A 110 -1.02 -2.62 -18.81
CA VAL A 110 -0.64 -4.00 -19.15
C VAL A 110 -1.38 -4.96 -18.24
N LYS A 111 -2.08 -5.95 -18.81
CA LYS A 111 -2.72 -6.99 -17.97
C LYS A 111 -1.64 -7.76 -17.23
N SER A 112 -1.94 -8.17 -15.99
CA SER A 112 -0.96 -8.91 -15.18
C SER A 112 -0.53 -10.23 -15.82
N SER A 113 -1.39 -10.84 -16.64
CA SER A 113 -1.08 -12.05 -17.42
C SER A 113 -0.12 -11.80 -18.59
N GLU A 114 0.06 -10.55 -19.01
CA GLU A 114 0.87 -10.15 -20.17
C GLU A 114 2.21 -9.53 -19.73
N LYS A 115 2.37 -9.24 -18.43
CA LYS A 115 3.60 -8.67 -17.87
C LYS A 115 4.72 -9.72 -17.84
N GLY A 116 5.75 -9.54 -18.66
CA GLY A 116 6.92 -10.43 -18.69
C GLY A 116 6.66 -11.81 -19.31
N ALA A 117 5.48 -12.02 -19.91
CA ALA A 117 5.20 -13.23 -20.67
C ALA A 117 5.86 -13.14 -22.06
N PRO A 118 6.41 -14.25 -22.59
CA PRO A 118 6.82 -14.33 -23.99
C PRO A 118 5.64 -13.97 -24.90
N ASN A 119 5.81 -13.00 -25.81
CA ASN A 119 4.76 -12.42 -26.66
C ASN A 119 3.69 -11.55 -25.94
N GLY A 120 3.98 -11.08 -24.72
CA GLY A 120 3.21 -10.02 -24.06
C GLY A 120 3.54 -8.63 -24.61
N VAL A 121 3.38 -7.58 -23.79
CA VAL A 121 3.59 -6.17 -24.21
C VAL A 121 5.06 -5.77 -24.34
N ALA A 122 5.96 -6.60 -23.79
CA ALA A 122 7.36 -6.58 -24.17
C ALA A 122 7.52 -7.51 -25.38
N THR A 123 7.73 -6.93 -26.57
CA THR A 123 8.08 -7.72 -27.74
C THR A 123 9.47 -8.32 -27.49
N LEU A 124 9.49 -9.61 -27.13
CA LEU A 124 10.71 -10.40 -26.98
C LEU A 124 10.97 -11.22 -28.25
N GLY A 125 12.23 -11.37 -28.64
CA GLY A 125 12.68 -12.22 -29.73
C GLY A 125 12.51 -13.70 -29.40
N GLN A 126 12.71 -14.57 -30.39
CA GLN A 126 12.65 -16.03 -30.20
C GLN A 126 13.66 -16.56 -29.17
N ASP A 127 14.69 -15.77 -28.85
CA ASP A 127 15.71 -16.05 -27.83
C ASP A 127 15.36 -15.50 -26.43
N GLY A 128 14.18 -14.86 -26.27
CA GLY A 128 13.72 -14.31 -25.00
C GLY A 128 14.30 -12.94 -24.63
N LYS A 129 15.02 -12.27 -25.55
CA LYS A 129 15.55 -10.91 -25.35
C LYS A 129 14.65 -9.85 -25.96
N LEU A 130 14.80 -8.57 -25.59
CA LEU A 130 14.05 -7.47 -26.21
C LEU A 130 14.34 -7.39 -27.72
N VAL A 131 13.30 -7.19 -28.55
CA VAL A 131 13.45 -7.07 -30.02
C VAL A 131 14.01 -5.71 -30.45
N GLN A 132 13.86 -4.68 -29.61
CA GLN A 132 14.54 -3.40 -29.79
C GLN A 132 15.83 -3.40 -28.98
N ASP A 133 16.91 -2.91 -29.59
CA ASP A 133 18.10 -2.53 -28.87
C ASP A 133 17.74 -1.30 -28.04
N VAL A 134 17.59 -1.49 -26.72
CA VAL A 134 17.48 -0.34 -25.82
C VAL A 134 18.89 0.20 -25.72
N ASP A 135 19.16 1.32 -26.40
CA ASP A 135 20.43 2.04 -26.28
C ASP A 135 20.60 2.44 -24.81
N GLY A 136 21.29 1.57 -24.05
CA GLY A 136 21.65 1.80 -22.66
C GLY A 136 22.79 2.82 -22.54
N GLY A 137 23.13 3.53 -23.61
CA GLY A 137 24.35 4.29 -23.76
C GLY A 137 25.49 3.40 -24.25
N ASN A 138 26.67 4.01 -24.40
CA ASN A 138 27.89 3.29 -24.73
C ASN A 138 28.38 2.57 -23.47
N TRP A 139 28.01 1.30 -23.29
CA TRP A 139 28.46 0.51 -22.14
C TRP A 139 29.95 0.24 -22.30
N ASP A 140 30.72 0.55 -21.26
CA ASP A 140 32.12 0.16 -21.20
C ASP A 140 32.20 -1.37 -21.16
N THR A 141 32.69 -1.95 -22.25
CA THR A 141 32.87 -3.39 -22.42
C THR A 141 34.34 -3.81 -22.40
N ASP A 142 35.24 -2.90 -22.04
CA ASP A 142 36.66 -3.21 -22.00
C ASP A 142 36.94 -4.25 -20.89
N PRO A 143 37.87 -5.20 -21.12
CA PRO A 143 38.27 -6.15 -20.09
C PRO A 143 38.73 -5.42 -18.83
N VAL A 144 38.47 -6.02 -17.66
CA VAL A 144 38.89 -5.48 -16.34
C VAL A 144 40.40 -5.16 -16.30
N GLU A 145 41.21 -5.91 -17.05
CA GLU A 145 42.66 -5.68 -17.19
C GLU A 145 42.99 -4.35 -17.87
N THR A 146 42.20 -3.93 -18.86
CA THR A 146 42.32 -2.61 -19.51
C THR A 146 41.93 -1.49 -18.56
N HIS A 147 40.88 -1.70 -17.75
CA HIS A 147 40.41 -0.73 -16.76
C HIS A 147 41.42 -0.55 -15.62
N ASN A 148 42.05 -1.64 -15.16
CA ASN A 148 43.08 -1.62 -14.12
C ASN A 148 44.47 -1.18 -14.62
N GLY A 149 44.70 -1.18 -15.94
CA GLY A 149 45.96 -0.76 -16.55
C GLY A 149 46.06 0.76 -16.80
N ALA A 150 44.93 1.48 -16.75
CA ALA A 150 44.89 2.92 -16.93
C ALA A 150 45.08 3.63 -15.57
N ALA A 151 46.23 4.29 -15.38
CA ALA A 151 46.58 4.98 -14.13
C ALA A 151 45.52 5.98 -13.63
N LEU A 152 44.69 6.52 -14.54
CA LEU A 152 43.64 7.48 -14.20
C LEU A 152 42.35 6.85 -13.65
N ALA A 153 42.14 5.55 -13.83
CA ALA A 153 40.91 4.86 -13.41
C ALA A 153 40.70 4.82 -11.88
N HIS A 154 41.77 5.07 -11.11
CA HIS A 154 41.75 5.12 -9.64
C HIS A 154 42.05 6.52 -9.09
N THR A 155 41.90 7.58 -9.91
CA THR A 155 42.15 8.95 -9.45
C THR A 155 41.06 9.37 -8.46
N ASN A 156 41.43 9.52 -7.19
CA ASN A 156 40.53 10.12 -6.20
C ASN A 156 40.37 11.62 -6.46
N LEU A 157 39.13 12.11 -6.39
CA LEU A 157 38.80 13.52 -6.55
C LEU A 157 38.63 14.18 -5.19
N ARG A 158 39.30 15.33 -4.96
CA ARG A 158 38.98 16.20 -3.83
C ARG A 158 37.92 17.20 -4.28
N VAL A 159 36.84 17.30 -3.52
CA VAL A 159 35.73 18.21 -3.77
C VAL A 159 35.68 19.22 -2.62
N ASP A 160 36.00 20.48 -2.88
CA ASP A 160 35.97 21.58 -1.91
C ASP A 160 34.76 22.50 -2.11
N GLY A 161 33.61 21.88 -2.38
CA GLY A 161 32.32 22.54 -2.48
C GLY A 161 32.07 23.30 -3.79
N ASN A 162 33.10 23.68 -4.56
CA ASN A 162 32.87 24.32 -5.87
C ASN A 162 33.96 24.07 -6.93
N SER A 163 34.95 23.22 -6.67
CA SER A 163 35.94 22.78 -7.67
C SER A 163 36.32 21.32 -7.46
N VAL A 164 36.79 20.68 -8.53
CA VAL A 164 37.30 19.30 -8.51
C VAL A 164 38.77 19.30 -8.91
N ALA A 165 39.63 18.78 -8.04
CA ALA A 165 41.05 18.60 -8.32
C ALA A 165 41.45 17.16 -8.02
N ALA A 166 42.35 16.59 -8.83
CA ALA A 166 42.91 15.27 -8.58
C ALA A 166 43.67 15.28 -7.24
N ALA A 167 43.24 14.43 -6.31
CA ALA A 167 43.80 14.34 -4.96
C ALA A 167 44.98 13.36 -4.89
N ASP A 168 44.96 12.34 -5.75
CA ASP A 168 46.04 11.39 -5.93
C ASP A 168 46.51 11.43 -7.39
N GLY A 169 47.80 11.73 -7.60
CA GLY A 169 48.46 11.76 -8.90
C GLY A 169 49.51 10.67 -9.06
N SER A 170 49.48 9.63 -8.21
CA SER A 170 50.43 8.52 -8.26
C SER A 170 50.38 7.83 -9.62
N THR A 171 51.54 7.51 -10.18
CA THR A 171 51.63 6.88 -11.51
C THR A 171 51.96 5.40 -11.45
N THR A 172 52.29 4.90 -10.25
CA THR A 172 52.64 3.51 -9.98
C THR A 172 51.94 2.97 -8.73
N LEU A 173 51.80 1.64 -8.65
CA LEU A 173 51.14 0.96 -7.53
C LEU A 173 51.90 1.12 -6.20
N GLU A 174 53.23 1.08 -6.24
CA GLU A 174 54.06 1.26 -5.03
C GLU A 174 53.96 2.69 -4.48
N GLU A 175 53.89 3.71 -5.34
CA GLU A 175 53.61 5.09 -4.93
C GLU A 175 52.21 5.22 -4.32
N HIS A 176 51.21 4.58 -4.94
CA HIS A 176 49.83 4.60 -4.47
C HIS A 176 49.67 3.95 -3.08
N MET A 177 50.29 2.79 -2.85
CA MET A 177 50.17 2.06 -1.58
C MET A 177 50.80 2.76 -0.38
N VAL A 178 51.77 3.66 -0.59
CA VAL A 178 52.39 4.45 0.48
C VAL A 178 51.83 5.87 0.57
N ASN A 179 50.98 6.28 -0.38
CA ASN A 179 50.36 7.61 -0.38
C ASN A 179 49.18 7.66 0.62
N PRO A 180 49.29 8.42 1.72
CA PRO A 180 48.23 8.51 2.74
C PRO A 180 46.94 9.18 2.24
N MET A 181 46.94 9.79 1.05
CA MET A 181 45.76 10.35 0.38
C MET A 181 45.07 9.38 -0.59
N ALA A 182 45.76 8.29 -1.00
CA ALA A 182 45.25 7.30 -1.97
C ALA A 182 44.04 6.50 -1.47
N HIS A 183 43.87 6.40 -0.14
CA HIS A 183 42.79 5.64 0.49
C HIS A 183 41.86 6.53 1.33
N GLN A 184 41.82 7.85 1.06
CA GLN A 184 40.90 8.74 1.75
C GLN A 184 39.53 8.68 1.09
N ASN A 185 38.57 8.07 1.78
CA ASN A 185 37.15 8.23 1.49
C ASN A 185 36.83 9.73 1.45
N LEU A 186 36.03 10.15 0.46
CA LEU A 186 35.56 11.51 0.19
C LEU A 186 35.53 12.40 1.46
N VAL A 187 36.62 13.11 1.73
CA VAL A 187 36.67 14.06 2.84
C VAL A 187 36.01 15.33 2.33
N ILE A 188 34.69 15.42 2.53
CA ILE A 188 33.95 16.68 2.38
C ILE A 188 34.35 17.54 3.59
N ASP A 189 35.40 18.33 3.46
CA ASP A 189 35.62 19.41 4.42
C ASP A 189 34.55 20.48 4.12
N GLY A 190 33.64 20.67 5.07
CA GLY A 190 32.57 21.66 4.94
C GLY A 190 33.02 23.08 5.28
N ASN A 191 34.33 23.37 5.31
CA ASN A 191 34.83 24.59 5.96
C ASN A 191 36.03 25.28 5.26
N ALA A 192 36.48 24.87 4.07
CA ALA A 192 37.43 25.64 3.28
C ALA A 192 36.75 26.83 2.56
N GLY A 193 36.27 27.78 3.37
CA GLY A 193 35.73 29.08 2.97
C GLY A 193 36.02 30.18 3.99
N LYS A 194 36.92 29.91 4.94
CA LYS A 194 37.79 30.92 5.53
C LYS A 194 39.17 30.81 4.91
#